data_AF-A0A2S4A1T2-F1
#
_entry.id   AF-A0A2S4A1T2-F1
#
_cell.length_a   1.000
_cell.length_b   1.000
_cell.length_c   1.000
_cell.angle_alpha   90.00
_cell.angle_beta   90.00
_cell.angle_gamma   90.00
#
_symmetry.space_group_name_H-M   'P 1'
#
loop_
_entity.id
_entity.type
_entity.pdbx_description
1 polymer ?
#
loop_
_entity_poly.entity_id
_entity_poly.type
_entity_poly.pdbx_seq_one_letter_code
_entity_poly.pdbx_strand_id
1 'polypeptide(L)'
;MTEKDAKKLVAEQVQATKAAEEKLASDKAAAVVAEAASAEAARVAAADAAAQQAALDEAARLAAEQAAQQQAPAIQPLGEAPAPAGAYYANCDAARAAGAAPLYVGQPGYRSGMDGDNDGIACEPKR
;
A
#
# COMPACT_ATOMS: atom_id res chain seq x y z
N MET A 1 70.74 16.31 -53.48
CA MET A 1 69.93 16.54 -52.27
C MET A 1 70.67 17.51 -51.38
N THR A 2 70.12 18.70 -51.13
CA THR A 2 70.75 19.69 -50.27
C THR A 2 70.26 19.54 -48.83
N GLU A 3 71.03 20.02 -47.85
CA GLU A 3 70.63 20.07 -46.44
C GLU A 3 69.28 20.79 -46.23
N LYS A 4 68.97 21.75 -47.11
CA LYS A 4 67.70 22.48 -47.15
C LYS A 4 66.51 21.59 -47.52
N ASP A 5 66.69 20.67 -48.47
CA ASP A 5 65.64 19.74 -48.88
C ASP A 5 65.35 18.72 -47.76
N ALA A 6 66.39 18.24 -47.08
CA ALA A 6 66.25 17.34 -45.92
C ALA A 6 65.52 18.02 -44.75
N LYS A 7 65.86 19.28 -44.43
CA LYS A 7 65.17 20.07 -43.40
C LYS A 7 63.69 20.31 -43.74
N LYS A 8 63.35 20.51 -45.01
CA LYS A 8 61.95 20.68 -45.45
C LYS A 8 61.13 19.40 -45.24
N LEU A 9 61.67 18.24 -45.59
CA LEU A 9 60.98 16.95 -45.41
C LEU A 9 60.75 16.63 -43.93
N VAL A 10 61.73 16.91 -43.07
CA VAL A 10 61.56 16.74 -41.62
C VAL A 10 60.48 17.68 -41.07
N ALA A 11 60.45 18.94 -41.51
CA ALA A 11 59.41 19.88 -41.08
C ALA A 11 57.99 19.45 -41.52
N GLU A 12 57.85 18.93 -42.74
CA GLU A 12 56.59 18.43 -43.29
C GLU A 12 56.13 17.16 -42.56
N GLN A 13 57.06 16.25 -42.25
CA GLN A 13 56.80 15.06 -41.44
C GLN A 13 56.34 15.44 -40.02
N VAL A 14 56.98 16.43 -39.38
CA VAL A 14 56.60 16.93 -38.05
C VAL A 14 55.20 17.56 -38.06
N GLN A 15 54.88 18.32 -39.10
CA GLN A 15 53.52 18.90 -39.25
C GLN A 15 52.47 17.81 -39.46
N ALA A 16 52.76 16.82 -40.31
CA ALA A 16 51.86 15.68 -40.53
C ALA A 16 51.62 14.87 -39.24
N THR A 17 52.66 14.65 -38.42
CA THR A 17 52.50 13.96 -37.13
C THR A 17 51.65 14.76 -36.14
N LYS A 18 51.87 16.08 -36.02
CA LYS A 18 51.05 16.94 -35.13
C LYS A 18 49.59 16.95 -35.53
N ALA A 19 49.30 17.04 -36.84
CA ALA A 19 47.94 16.99 -37.35
C ALA A 19 47.27 15.62 -37.09
N ALA A 20 48.03 14.52 -37.19
CA ALA A 20 47.53 13.18 -36.88
C ALA A 20 47.23 13.01 -35.38
N GLU A 21 48.07 13.55 -34.50
CA GLU A 21 47.86 13.54 -33.04
C GLU A 21 46.64 14.37 -32.63
N GLU A 22 46.45 15.55 -33.23
CA GLU A 22 45.29 16.41 -32.95
C GLU A 22 43.98 15.78 -33.45
N LYS A 23 44.00 15.15 -34.64
CA LYS A 23 42.85 14.38 -35.13
C LYS A 23 42.54 13.20 -34.21
N LEU A 24 43.56 12.46 -33.76
CA LEU A 24 43.37 11.35 -32.82
C LEU A 24 42.81 11.82 -31.47
N ALA A 25 43.26 12.97 -30.97
CA ALA A 25 42.73 13.57 -29.76
C ALA A 25 41.25 13.98 -29.93
N SER A 26 40.89 14.53 -31.09
CA SER A 26 39.51 14.90 -31.43
C SER A 26 38.60 13.67 -31.56
N ASP A 27 39.03 12.63 -32.27
CA ASP A 27 38.31 11.35 -32.40
C ASP A 27 38.13 10.68 -31.03
N LYS A 28 39.15 10.70 -30.17
CA LYS A 28 39.07 10.16 -28.81
C LYS A 28 38.12 10.97 -27.92
N ALA A 29 38.09 12.30 -28.06
CA ALA A 29 37.12 13.15 -27.37
C ALA A 29 35.69 12.86 -27.84
N ALA A 30 35.47 12.68 -29.14
CA ALA A 30 34.17 12.33 -29.70
C ALA A 30 33.68 10.96 -29.20
N ALA A 31 34.57 9.98 -29.08
CA ALA A 31 34.25 8.67 -28.50
C ALA A 31 33.81 8.77 -27.03
N VAL A 32 34.51 9.59 -26.22
CA VAL A 32 34.13 9.81 -24.81
C VAL A 32 32.77 10.52 -24.70
N VAL A 33 32.48 11.47 -25.59
CA VAL A 33 31.17 12.15 -25.63
C VAL A 33 30.06 11.18 -26.04
N ALA A 34 30.30 10.31 -27.03
CA ALA A 34 29.34 9.29 -27.45
C ALA A 34 29.07 8.26 -26.33
N GLU A 35 30.11 7.85 -25.61
CA GLU A 35 29.99 6.93 -24.48
C GLU A 35 29.27 7.58 -23.29
N ALA A 36 29.54 8.86 -23.00
CA ALA A 36 28.79 9.63 -22.00
C ALA A 36 27.32 9.82 -22.38
N ALA A 37 27.02 10.08 -23.66
CA ALA A 37 25.65 10.20 -24.15
C ALA A 37 24.89 8.86 -24.06
N SER A 38 25.56 7.74 -24.38
CA SER A 38 25.00 6.40 -24.21
C SER A 38 24.76 6.06 -22.73
N ALA A 39 25.70 6.41 -21.85
CA ALA A 39 25.55 6.23 -20.41
C ALA A 39 24.38 7.04 -19.84
N GLU A 40 24.21 8.28 -20.30
CA GLU A 40 23.08 9.12 -19.89
C GLU A 40 21.74 8.57 -20.41
N ALA A 41 21.68 8.14 -21.68
CA ALA A 41 20.50 7.48 -22.22
C ALA A 41 20.13 6.20 -21.44
N ALA A 42 21.12 5.40 -21.05
CA ALA A 42 20.90 4.22 -20.22
C ALA A 42 20.39 4.57 -18.81
N ARG A 43 20.88 5.66 -18.21
CA ARG A 43 20.39 6.14 -16.91
C ARG A 43 18.94 6.61 -16.99
N VAL A 44 18.59 7.37 -18.03
CA VAL A 44 17.22 7.82 -18.27
C VAL A 44 16.28 6.62 -18.48
N ALA A 45 16.70 5.64 -19.30
CA ALA A 45 15.92 4.42 -19.52
C ALA A 45 15.73 3.61 -18.22
N ALA A 46 16.78 3.50 -17.39
CA ALA A 46 16.69 2.83 -16.09
C ALA A 46 15.76 3.56 -15.11
N ALA A 47 15.76 4.90 -15.13
CA ALA A 47 14.86 5.72 -14.30
C ALA A 47 13.39 5.55 -14.72
N ASP A 48 13.11 5.52 -16.03
CA ASP A 48 11.76 5.27 -16.56
C ASP A 48 11.26 3.87 -16.19
N ALA A 49 12.10 2.84 -16.37
CA ALA A 49 11.77 1.47 -15.97
C ALA A 49 11.49 1.36 -14.45
N ALA A 50 12.26 2.06 -13.61
CA ALA A 50 12.02 2.09 -12.16
C ALA A 50 10.70 2.80 -11.82
N ALA A 51 10.36 3.89 -12.51
CA ALA A 51 9.10 4.59 -12.31
C ALA A 51 7.89 3.75 -12.73
N GLN A 52 7.99 3.01 -13.83
CA GLN A 52 6.95 2.08 -14.28
C GLN A 52 6.73 0.95 -13.27
N GLN A 53 7.80 0.37 -12.75
CA GLN A 53 7.70 -0.68 -11.72
C GLN A 53 7.02 -0.15 -10.45
N ALA A 54 7.42 1.04 -9.97
CA ALA A 54 6.79 1.66 -8.80
C ALA A 54 5.29 1.93 -9.02
N ALA A 55 4.88 2.32 -10.23
CA ALA A 55 3.47 2.51 -10.56
C ALA A 55 2.68 1.19 -10.55
N LEU A 56 3.27 0.08 -11.02
CA LEU A 56 2.67 -1.24 -10.97
C LEU A 56 2.52 -1.75 -9.54
N ASP A 57 3.54 -1.58 -8.70
CA ASP A 57 3.51 -1.97 -7.29
C ASP A 57 2.43 -1.19 -6.51
N GLU A 58 2.31 0.12 -6.76
CA GLU A 58 1.24 0.95 -6.18
C GLU A 58 -0.15 0.49 -6.65
N ALA A 59 -0.32 0.22 -7.95
CA ALA A 59 -1.58 -0.29 -8.47
C ALA A 59 -1.95 -1.65 -7.87
N ALA A 60 -0.97 -2.54 -7.66
CA ALA A 60 -1.19 -3.82 -7.01
C ALA A 60 -1.62 -3.67 -5.54
N ARG A 61 -1.01 -2.73 -4.80
CA ARG A 61 -1.41 -2.41 -3.42
C ARG A 61 -2.86 -1.93 -3.36
N LEU A 62 -3.22 -0.98 -4.22
CA LEU A 62 -4.57 -0.43 -4.26
C LEU A 62 -5.59 -1.52 -4.64
N ALA A 63 -5.27 -2.39 -5.60
CA ALA A 63 -6.13 -3.51 -5.97
C ALA A 63 -6.32 -4.51 -4.79
N ALA A 64 -5.26 -4.81 -4.04
CA ALA A 64 -5.35 -5.68 -2.88
C ALA A 64 -6.21 -5.06 -1.76
N GLU A 65 -6.10 -3.76 -1.53
CA GLU A 65 -6.90 -3.04 -0.53
C GLU A 65 -8.39 -2.99 -0.91
N GLN A 66 -8.69 -2.77 -2.19
CA GLN A 66 -10.06 -2.84 -2.71
C GLN A 66 -10.65 -4.25 -2.60
N ALA A 67 -9.86 -5.29 -2.90
CA ALA A 67 -10.30 -6.67 -2.74
C ALA A 67 -10.63 -6.99 -1.27
N ALA A 68 -9.81 -6.50 -0.32
CA ALA A 68 -10.06 -6.68 1.11
C ALA A 68 -11.36 -5.99 1.56
N GLN A 69 -11.67 -4.80 1.06
CA GLN A 69 -12.93 -4.10 1.37
C GLN A 69 -14.17 -4.83 0.83
N GLN A 70 -14.08 -5.48 -0.33
CA GLN A 70 -15.20 -6.24 -0.89
C GLN A 70 -15.45 -7.56 -0.14
N GLN A 71 -14.42 -8.13 0.48
CA GLN A 71 -14.50 -9.39 1.22
C GLN A 71 -14.84 -9.21 2.70
N ALA A 72 -15.00 -7.97 3.17
CA ALA A 72 -15.43 -7.72 4.54
C ALA A 72 -16.80 -8.40 4.75
N PRO A 73 -16.91 -9.37 5.67
CA PRO A 73 -18.19 -10.02 5.94
C PRO A 73 -19.17 -8.93 6.37
N ALA A 74 -20.34 -8.90 5.73
CA ALA A 74 -21.44 -8.10 6.23
C ALA A 74 -21.66 -8.52 7.69
N ILE A 75 -21.36 -7.63 8.64
CA ILE A 75 -21.88 -7.73 10.00
C ILE A 75 -23.39 -7.59 9.84
N GLN A 76 -24.05 -8.72 9.57
CA GLN A 76 -25.48 -8.83 9.76
C GLN A 76 -25.69 -8.41 11.21
N PRO A 77 -26.50 -7.37 11.52
CA PRO A 77 -26.89 -7.16 12.89
C PRO A 77 -27.43 -8.52 13.36
N LEU A 78 -26.87 -9.07 14.44
CA LEU A 78 -27.53 -10.18 15.13
C LEU A 78 -28.90 -9.63 15.46
N GLY A 79 -29.89 -9.99 14.66
CA GLY A 79 -31.26 -9.63 14.93
C GLY A 79 -31.58 -10.26 16.25
N GLU A 80 -31.78 -9.44 17.28
CA GLU A 80 -32.61 -9.79 18.42
C GLU A 80 -33.84 -10.50 17.82
N ALA A 81 -33.92 -11.81 17.99
CA ALA A 81 -35.11 -12.55 17.61
C ALA A 81 -36.28 -11.81 18.26
N PRO A 82 -37.37 -11.49 17.54
CA PRO A 82 -38.49 -10.76 18.10
C PRO A 82 -38.98 -11.54 19.32
N ALA A 83 -38.63 -11.04 20.50
CA ALA A 83 -39.00 -11.68 21.75
C ALA A 83 -40.54 -11.65 21.79
N PRO A 84 -41.20 -12.76 22.13
CA PRO A 84 -42.65 -12.86 22.02
C PRO A 84 -43.28 -11.71 22.83
N ALA A 85 -43.90 -10.77 22.12
CA ALA A 85 -44.55 -9.62 22.73
C ALA A 85 -45.67 -10.15 23.63
N GLY A 86 -45.45 -10.14 24.95
CA GLY A 86 -46.47 -10.51 25.94
C GLY A 86 -46.12 -11.63 26.92
N ALA A 87 -44.86 -12.03 27.08
CA ALA A 87 -44.51 -12.95 28.18
C ALA A 87 -44.93 -12.33 29.53
N TYR A 88 -45.71 -13.06 30.34
CA TYR A 88 -46.12 -12.66 31.69
C TYR A 88 -45.64 -13.74 32.68
N TYR A 89 -44.65 -13.41 33.51
CA TYR A 89 -44.18 -14.24 34.63
C TYR A 89 -44.80 -13.80 35.97
N ALA A 90 -45.54 -14.69 36.64
CA ALA A 90 -46.16 -14.36 37.92
C ALA A 90 -45.14 -13.90 38.99
N ASN A 91 -43.91 -14.42 38.93
CA ASN A 91 -42.80 -14.07 39.80
C ASN A 91 -41.45 -14.41 39.15
N CYS A 92 -40.36 -14.08 39.82
CA CYS A 92 -39.01 -14.37 39.36
C CYS A 92 -38.65 -15.86 39.29
N ASP A 93 -39.33 -16.72 40.05
CA ASP A 93 -39.14 -18.17 39.94
C ASP A 93 -39.69 -18.70 38.62
N ALA A 94 -40.86 -18.21 38.20
CA ALA A 94 -41.44 -18.54 36.89
C ALA A 94 -40.56 -18.04 35.74
N ALA A 95 -40.00 -16.83 35.85
CA ALA A 95 -39.07 -16.28 34.86
C ALA A 95 -37.77 -17.10 34.77
N ARG A 96 -37.20 -17.51 35.91
CA ARG A 96 -36.01 -18.39 35.97
C ARG A 96 -36.30 -19.78 35.43
N ALA A 97 -37.43 -20.39 35.78
CA ALA A 97 -37.83 -21.70 35.30
C ALA A 97 -38.04 -21.73 33.77
N ALA A 98 -38.52 -20.62 33.20
CA ALA A 98 -38.63 -20.42 31.77
C ALA A 98 -37.29 -20.11 31.07
N GLY A 99 -36.20 -19.95 31.83
CA GLY A 99 -34.89 -19.55 31.30
C GLY A 99 -34.85 -18.10 30.79
N ALA A 100 -35.80 -17.27 31.21
CA ALA A 100 -35.95 -15.88 30.76
C ALA A 100 -35.28 -14.87 31.69
N ALA A 101 -34.86 -15.28 32.89
CA ALA A 101 -34.14 -14.41 33.83
C ALA A 101 -32.62 -14.48 33.61
N PRO A 102 -31.87 -13.37 33.81
CA PRO A 102 -32.33 -12.04 34.26
C PRO A 102 -33.14 -11.29 33.18
N LEU A 103 -34.18 -10.57 33.60
CA LEU A 103 -35.08 -9.82 32.72
C LEU A 103 -34.67 -8.34 32.72
N TYR A 104 -34.36 -7.81 31.55
CA TYR A 104 -33.94 -6.42 31.42
C TYR A 104 -35.10 -5.49 31.05
N VAL A 105 -35.01 -4.21 31.43
CA VAL A 105 -35.96 -3.18 31.01
C VAL A 105 -36.14 -3.19 29.49
N GLY A 106 -37.40 -3.22 29.04
CA GLY A 106 -37.75 -3.32 27.62
C GLY A 106 -37.89 -4.76 27.08
N GLN A 107 -37.45 -5.78 27.81
CA GLN A 107 -37.71 -7.18 27.45
C GLN A 107 -39.15 -7.60 27.81
N PRO A 108 -39.77 -8.50 27.02
CA PRO A 108 -41.10 -9.02 27.36
C PRO A 108 -41.06 -9.79 28.69
N GLY A 109 -41.98 -9.42 29.58
CA GLY A 109 -42.07 -9.99 30.92
C GLY A 109 -41.36 -9.17 32.00
N TYR A 110 -40.57 -8.15 31.65
CA TYR A 110 -40.05 -7.20 32.63
C TYR A 110 -41.18 -6.42 33.30
N ARG A 111 -41.03 -6.18 34.61
CA ARG A 111 -41.93 -5.35 35.43
C ARG A 111 -41.11 -4.73 36.55
N SER A 112 -41.29 -3.43 36.79
CA SER A 112 -40.68 -2.75 37.93
C SER A 112 -41.04 -3.39 39.27
N GLY A 113 -42.23 -3.98 39.41
CA GLY A 113 -42.61 -4.71 40.63
C GLY A 113 -41.81 -6.00 40.90
N MET A 114 -41.03 -6.51 39.94
CA MET A 114 -40.13 -7.66 40.11
C MET A 114 -38.66 -7.25 40.25
N ASP A 115 -38.38 -5.96 40.04
CA ASP A 115 -37.09 -5.33 40.21
C ASP A 115 -37.09 -4.66 41.60
N GLY A 116 -36.44 -5.32 42.56
CA GLY A 116 -36.53 -4.91 43.96
C GLY A 116 -35.81 -3.59 44.24
N ASP A 117 -34.77 -3.30 43.49
CA ASP A 117 -33.86 -2.16 43.61
C ASP A 117 -34.04 -1.13 42.49
N ASN A 118 -34.86 -1.43 41.48
CA ASN A 118 -35.19 -0.56 40.35
C ASN A 118 -33.97 -0.15 39.51
N ASP A 119 -33.01 -1.07 39.36
CA ASP A 119 -31.80 -0.84 38.57
C ASP A 119 -31.98 -1.15 37.07
N GLY A 120 -33.15 -1.69 36.70
CA GLY A 120 -33.50 -2.09 35.35
C GLY A 120 -33.30 -3.58 35.06
N ILE A 121 -32.94 -4.39 36.06
CA ILE A 121 -32.72 -5.83 35.97
C ILE A 121 -33.63 -6.56 36.96
N ALA A 122 -34.76 -7.08 36.46
CA ALA A 122 -35.62 -7.92 37.26
C ALA A 122 -35.07 -9.35 37.38
N CYS A 123 -35.34 -9.98 38.53
CA CYS A 123 -35.12 -11.41 38.77
C CYS A 123 -33.66 -11.87 38.74
N GLU A 124 -32.75 -10.99 39.18
CA GLU A 124 -31.35 -11.31 39.35
C GLU A 124 -31.11 -12.59 40.19
N PRO A 125 -30.05 -13.34 39.88
CA PRO A 125 -29.58 -14.41 40.77
C PRO A 125 -28.98 -13.77 42.03
N LYS A 126 -29.61 -14.02 43.18
CA LYS A 126 -29.04 -13.65 44.49
C LYS A 126 -27.64 -14.26 44.59
N ARG A 127 -26.63 -13.41 44.77
CA ARG A 127 -25.25 -13.83 45.07
C ARG A 127 -25.13 -14.33 46.51
#